data_AF-A0A1X0A8D1-F1
#
_entry.id   AF-A0A1X0A8D1-F1
#
_cell.length_a   1.000
_cell.length_b   1.000
_cell.length_c   1.000
_cell.angle_alpha   90.00
_cell.angle_beta   90.00
_cell.angle_gamma   90.00
#
_symmetry.space_group_name_H-M   'P 1'
#
loop_
_entity.id
_entity.type
_entity.pdbx_description
1 polymer ?
#
loop_
_entity_poly.entity_id
_entity_poly.type
_entity_poly.pdbx_seq_one_letter_code
_entity_poly.pdbx_strand_id
1 'polypeptide(L)'
;MIDHVYISVSDVEKSRKLYGAVLKLLGWREFGEYTAPQGIGVPDLYGFSDKHHMRGEKIGTSVWLRQSSVGASIYLGLVAGIPRDVDTAYAAAIKAGARDAGGPALRDYFGPGYYAANIIDFDGNEIEIVNKSGNPSP
;
A
#
# COMPACT_ATOMS: atom_id res chain seq x y z
N MET A 1 12.98 9.49 1.83
CA MET A 1 13.05 8.55 0.70
C MET A 1 12.98 7.14 1.28
N ILE A 2 12.02 6.33 0.85
CA ILE A 2 11.85 4.94 1.29
C ILE A 2 12.08 4.08 0.05
N ASP A 3 13.00 3.11 0.15
CA ASP A 3 13.28 2.20 -0.97
C ASP A 3 12.27 1.06 -1.03
N HIS A 4 12.05 0.38 0.09
CA HIS A 4 11.07 -0.69 0.18
C HIS A 4 10.45 -0.82 1.58
N VAL A 5 9.28 -1.43 1.62
CA VAL A 5 8.56 -1.82 2.85
C VAL A 5 8.15 -3.28 2.76
N TYR A 6 8.36 -4.05 3.83
CA TYR A 6 7.77 -5.37 3.99
C TYR A 6 6.50 -5.26 4.82
N ILE A 7 5.40 -5.78 4.31
CA ILE A 7 4.13 -5.93 5.03
C ILE A 7 3.99 -7.39 5.41
N SER A 8 3.95 -7.64 6.72
CA SER A 8 3.72 -8.96 7.28
C SER A 8 2.25 -9.35 7.12
N VAL A 9 2.00 -10.49 6.48
CA VAL A 9 0.64 -11.01 6.24
C VAL A 9 0.55 -12.50 6.59
N SER A 10 -0.63 -12.96 7.01
CA SER A 10 -0.89 -14.38 7.30
C SER A 10 -1.34 -15.18 6.08
N ASP A 11 -1.73 -14.50 4.99
CA ASP A 11 -2.09 -15.11 3.71
C ASP A 11 -1.68 -14.17 2.58
N VAL A 12 -0.60 -14.53 1.88
CA VAL A 12 -0.06 -13.72 0.77
C VAL A 12 -1.07 -13.58 -0.37
N GLU A 13 -1.80 -14.63 -0.74
CA GLU A 13 -2.70 -14.59 -1.90
C GLU A 13 -3.96 -13.76 -1.61
N LYS A 14 -4.50 -13.88 -0.40
CA LYS A 14 -5.61 -13.04 0.05
C LYS A 14 -5.19 -11.56 0.12
N SER A 15 -4.02 -11.30 0.68
CA SER A 15 -3.48 -9.94 0.81
C SER A 15 -3.11 -9.35 -0.55
N ARG A 16 -2.55 -10.14 -1.46
CA ARG A 16 -2.25 -9.73 -2.84
C ARG A 16 -3.48 -9.17 -3.54
N LYS A 17 -4.65 -9.82 -3.39
CA LYS A 17 -5.91 -9.34 -3.99
C LYS A 17 -6.33 -7.98 -3.44
N LEU A 18 -6.21 -7.79 -2.12
CA LEU A 18 -6.49 -6.51 -1.48
C LEU A 18 -5.52 -5.42 -1.95
N TYR A 19 -4.22 -5.63 -1.75
CA TYR A 19 -3.19 -4.64 -2.10
C TYR A 19 -3.17 -4.35 -3.61
N GLY A 20 -3.36 -5.35 -4.46
CA GLY A 20 -3.47 -5.16 -5.91
C GLY A 20 -4.66 -4.31 -6.33
N ALA A 21 -5.82 -4.47 -5.68
CA ALA A 21 -7.00 -3.65 -5.94
C ALA A 21 -6.79 -2.17 -5.60
N VAL A 22 -6.04 -1.88 -4.52
CA VAL A 22 -5.73 -0.53 -4.04
C VAL A 22 -4.58 0.09 -4.84
N LEU A 23 -3.42 -0.57 -4.86
CA LEU A 23 -2.17 -0.05 -5.40
C LEU A 23 -2.26 0.25 -6.91
N LYS A 24 -3.00 -0.57 -7.68
CA LYS A 24 -3.24 -0.30 -9.10
C LYS A 24 -3.91 1.05 -9.35
N LEU A 25 -4.86 1.44 -8.50
CA LEU A 25 -5.55 2.72 -8.62
C LEU A 25 -4.65 3.92 -8.28
N LEU A 26 -3.59 3.67 -7.51
CA LEU A 26 -2.55 4.65 -7.18
C LEU A 26 -1.38 4.65 -8.20
N GLY A 27 -1.52 3.90 -9.31
CA GLY A 27 -0.51 3.85 -10.38
C GLY A 27 0.65 2.87 -10.14
N TRP A 28 0.56 2.04 -9.11
CA TRP A 28 1.53 0.97 -8.85
C TRP A 28 1.19 -0.28 -9.66
N ARG A 29 2.15 -1.20 -9.77
CA ARG A 29 2.00 -2.47 -10.49
C ARG A 29 2.56 -3.62 -9.70
N GLU A 30 1.97 -4.80 -9.89
CA GLU A 30 2.59 -6.06 -9.50
C GLU A 30 3.85 -6.28 -10.33
N PHE A 31 4.94 -6.70 -9.69
CA PHE A 31 6.14 -7.15 -10.41
C PHE A 31 6.53 -8.60 -10.08
N GLY A 32 5.75 -9.28 -9.24
CA GLY A 32 5.72 -10.75 -9.15
C GLY A 32 6.32 -11.33 -7.88
N GLU A 33 6.62 -12.62 -7.95
CA GLU A 33 7.15 -13.41 -6.85
C GLU A 33 8.68 -13.34 -6.80
N TYR A 34 9.21 -13.23 -5.59
CA TYR A 34 10.61 -13.53 -5.30
C TYR A 34 10.66 -14.86 -4.53
N THR A 35 11.31 -15.85 -5.12
CA THR A 35 11.61 -17.13 -4.45
C THR A 35 13.00 -17.06 -3.84
N ALA A 36 13.06 -17.16 -2.51
CA ALA A 36 14.32 -17.07 -1.80
C ALA A 36 15.16 -18.35 -1.99
N PRO A 37 16.48 -18.23 -2.22
CA PRO A 37 17.39 -19.36 -2.14
C PRO A 37 17.28 -20.09 -0.79
N GLN A 38 17.39 -21.42 -0.80
CA GLN A 38 17.38 -22.18 0.44
C GLN A 38 18.59 -21.82 1.31
N GLY A 39 18.36 -21.71 2.62
CA GLY A 39 19.42 -21.57 3.62
C GLY A 39 19.93 -20.16 3.91
N ILE A 40 19.40 -19.11 3.26
CA ILE A 40 19.85 -17.72 3.49
C ILE A 40 18.99 -16.92 4.48
N GLY A 41 17.90 -17.51 5.00
CA GLY A 41 17.04 -16.87 6.00
C GLY A 41 16.16 -15.73 5.47
N VAL A 42 16.13 -15.53 4.15
CA VAL A 42 15.18 -14.63 3.47
C VAL A 42 13.94 -15.46 3.11
N PRO A 43 12.72 -14.98 3.37
CA PRO A 43 11.49 -15.66 2.97
C PRO A 43 11.12 -15.33 1.51
N ASP A 44 10.21 -16.10 0.96
CA ASP A 44 9.54 -15.75 -0.30
C ASP A 44 8.70 -14.47 -0.13
N LEU A 45 8.59 -13.69 -1.20
CA LEU A 45 7.91 -12.39 -1.20
C LEU A 45 7.03 -12.22 -2.42
N TYR A 46 5.99 -11.38 -2.30
CA TYR A 46 5.19 -10.91 -3.43
C TYR A 46 5.27 -9.39 -3.57
N GLY A 47 5.72 -8.89 -4.72
CA GLY A 47 6.13 -7.50 -4.90
C GLY A 47 5.17 -6.61 -5.70
N PHE A 48 5.01 -5.38 -5.22
CA PHE A 48 4.39 -4.25 -5.92
C PHE A 48 5.38 -3.09 -6.01
N SER A 49 5.38 -2.35 -7.11
CA SER A 49 6.26 -1.20 -7.27
C SER A 49 5.57 -0.01 -7.91
N ASP A 50 6.12 1.17 -7.64
CA ASP A 50 5.76 2.37 -8.37
C ASP A 50 6.26 2.31 -9.82
N LYS A 51 5.88 3.32 -10.63
CA LYS A 51 6.27 3.40 -12.04
C LYS A 51 7.78 3.60 -12.27
N HIS A 52 8.54 3.98 -11.26
CA HIS A 52 9.96 4.35 -11.38
C HIS A 52 10.90 3.20 -11.02
N HIS A 53 10.52 2.35 -10.06
CA HIS A 53 11.38 1.32 -9.47
C HIS A 53 11.99 0.38 -10.53
N MET A 54 11.17 -0.10 -11.47
CA MET A 54 11.61 -1.08 -12.47
C MET A 54 12.24 -0.46 -13.74
N ARG A 55 12.17 0.86 -13.91
CA ARG A 55 12.59 1.52 -15.17
C ARG A 55 14.01 2.08 -15.09
N GLY A 56 14.60 2.18 -13.89
CA GLY A 56 15.92 2.81 -13.68
C GLY A 56 15.97 4.29 -14.06
N GLU A 57 14.81 4.90 -14.33
CA GLU A 57 14.68 6.29 -14.76
C GLU A 57 14.85 7.26 -13.58
N LYS A 58 14.43 6.84 -12.38
CA LYS A 58 14.50 7.56 -11.11
C LYS A 58 14.54 6.56 -9.95
N ILE A 59 14.88 7.03 -8.75
CA ILE A 59 14.70 6.25 -7.52
C ILE A 59 13.20 5.99 -7.34
N GLY A 60 12.81 4.72 -7.22
CA GLY A 60 11.43 4.29 -7.05
C GLY A 60 11.27 3.34 -5.86
N THR A 61 10.04 3.19 -5.40
CA THR A 61 9.72 2.44 -4.18
C THR A 61 9.01 1.12 -4.47
N SER A 62 9.22 0.12 -3.60
CA SER A 62 8.49 -1.15 -3.63
C SER A 62 7.81 -1.51 -2.29
N VAL A 63 6.74 -2.29 -2.36
CA VAL A 63 6.06 -2.91 -1.22
C VAL A 63 6.05 -4.40 -1.44
N TRP A 64 6.42 -5.16 -0.42
CA TRP A 64 6.50 -6.61 -0.46
C TRP A 64 5.58 -7.23 0.59
N LEU A 65 4.80 -8.21 0.18
CA LEU A 65 4.06 -9.07 1.10
C LEU A 65 4.97 -10.19 1.57
N ARG A 66 5.07 -10.34 2.88
CA ARG A 66 5.89 -11.35 3.55
C ARG A 66 5.00 -12.22 4.42
N GLN A 67 4.94 -13.51 4.11
CA GLN A 67 4.24 -14.50 4.95
C GLN A 67 4.87 -14.56 6.36
N SER A 68 4.08 -14.39 7.42
CA SER A 68 4.56 -14.50 8.81
C SER A 68 3.45 -14.78 9.83
N SER A 69 3.82 -15.27 11.03
CA SER A 69 2.89 -15.27 12.18
C SER A 69 2.74 -13.84 12.70
N VAL A 70 1.54 -13.29 12.58
CA VAL A 70 1.28 -11.86 12.80
C VAL A 70 1.42 -11.49 14.28
N GLY A 71 2.29 -10.52 14.59
CA GLY A 71 2.53 -10.06 15.95
C GLY A 71 2.71 -8.54 16.11
N ALA A 72 2.91 -7.80 15.02
CA ALA A 72 3.00 -6.34 15.01
C ALA A 72 2.41 -5.79 13.70
N SER A 73 1.51 -4.81 13.80
CA SER A 73 0.89 -4.11 12.67
C SER A 73 1.68 -2.87 12.26
N ILE A 74 1.70 -2.54 10.97
CA ILE A 74 2.21 -1.25 10.48
C ILE A 74 1.07 -0.22 10.31
N TYR A 75 1.40 1.07 10.43
CA TYR A 75 0.62 2.16 9.84
C TYR A 75 1.38 2.68 8.61
N LEU A 76 0.79 2.61 7.43
CA LEU A 76 1.44 3.01 6.17
C LEU A 76 0.57 3.96 5.36
N GLY A 77 1.10 5.15 5.07
CA GLY A 77 0.48 6.12 4.17
C GLY A 77 0.89 5.91 2.71
N LEU A 78 -0.10 5.70 1.83
CA LEU A 78 0.03 5.59 0.39
C LEU A 78 -0.45 6.88 -0.26
N VAL A 79 0.42 7.47 -1.10
CA VAL A 79 0.12 8.74 -1.76
C VAL A 79 -0.86 8.51 -2.92
N ALA A 80 -1.94 9.28 -2.92
CA ALA A 80 -2.89 9.45 -4.00
C ALA A 80 -2.57 10.72 -4.80
N GLY A 81 -2.70 10.65 -6.13
CA GLY A 81 -2.40 11.78 -7.02
C GLY A 81 -3.44 12.90 -6.92
N ILE A 82 -4.72 12.51 -6.78
CA ILE A 82 -5.85 13.43 -6.60
C ILE A 82 -6.81 12.92 -5.52
N PRO A 83 -7.69 13.77 -4.95
CA PRO A 83 -8.66 13.35 -3.94
C PRO A 83 -9.56 12.20 -4.40
N ARG A 84 -9.95 12.17 -5.69
CA ARG A 84 -10.75 11.08 -6.26
C ARG A 84 -10.05 9.71 -6.19
N ASP A 85 -8.73 9.67 -6.25
CA ASP A 85 -7.99 8.40 -6.14
C ASP A 85 -8.12 7.85 -4.72
N VAL A 86 -8.22 8.71 -3.70
CA VAL A 86 -8.51 8.30 -2.32
C VAL A 86 -9.87 7.60 -2.24
N ASP A 87 -10.91 8.22 -2.79
CA ASP A 87 -12.27 7.65 -2.77
C ASP A 87 -12.33 6.29 -3.47
N THR A 88 -11.74 6.21 -4.67
CA THR A 88 -11.81 5.00 -5.50
C THR A 88 -10.98 3.87 -4.92
N ALA A 89 -9.78 4.15 -4.41
CA ALA A 89 -8.92 3.17 -3.78
C ALA A 89 -9.50 2.67 -2.44
N TYR A 90 -10.08 3.56 -1.63
CA TYR A 90 -10.82 3.17 -0.42
C TYR A 90 -11.98 2.24 -0.75
N ALA A 91 -12.84 2.62 -1.71
CA ALA A 91 -13.99 1.79 -2.09
C ALA A 91 -13.56 0.40 -2.60
N ALA A 92 -12.45 0.34 -3.34
CA ALA A 92 -11.87 -0.93 -3.80
C ALA A 92 -11.36 -1.79 -2.63
N ALA A 93 -10.72 -1.19 -1.63
CA ALA A 93 -10.25 -1.88 -0.43
C ALA A 93 -11.41 -2.51 0.36
N ILE A 94 -12.46 -1.73 0.63
CA ILE A 94 -13.66 -2.21 1.33
C ILE A 94 -14.32 -3.34 0.54
N LYS A 95 -14.47 -3.19 -0.78
CA LYS A 95 -15.00 -4.26 -1.64
C LYS A 95 -14.14 -5.53 -1.62
N ALA A 96 -12.82 -5.39 -1.47
CA ALA A 96 -11.89 -6.50 -1.36
C ALA A 96 -11.87 -7.15 0.04
N GLY A 97 -12.63 -6.61 1.01
CA GLY A 97 -12.81 -7.17 2.34
C GLY A 97 -11.95 -6.56 3.44
N ALA A 98 -11.28 -5.43 3.17
CA ALA A 98 -10.64 -4.66 4.23
C ALA A 98 -11.70 -4.07 5.19
N ARG A 99 -11.31 -3.88 6.44
CA ARG A 99 -12.16 -3.25 7.45
C ARG A 99 -12.04 -1.74 7.35
N ASP A 100 -13.17 -1.05 7.49
CA ASP A 100 -13.20 0.41 7.63
C ASP A 100 -12.48 0.86 8.91
N ALA A 101 -11.62 1.86 8.79
CA ALA A 101 -10.92 2.53 9.88
C ALA A 101 -11.00 4.06 9.76
N GLY A 102 -11.89 4.57 8.92
CA GLY A 102 -12.10 5.99 8.68
C GLY A 102 -12.29 6.25 7.19
N GLY A 103 -13.54 6.43 6.76
CA GLY A 103 -13.85 6.73 5.36
C GLY A 103 -13.21 8.01 4.81
N PRO A 104 -13.28 8.23 3.48
CA PRO A 104 -12.72 9.39 2.81
C PRO A 104 -13.29 10.68 3.39
N ALA A 105 -12.41 11.55 3.87
CA ALA A 105 -12.79 12.83 4.43
C ALA A 105 -11.63 13.83 4.37
N LEU A 106 -12.00 15.12 4.42
CA LEU A 106 -11.04 16.18 4.66
C LEU A 106 -10.62 16.15 6.13
N ARG A 107 -9.31 16.20 6.37
CA ARG A 107 -8.64 16.11 7.66
C ARG A 107 -7.71 17.31 7.86
N ASP A 108 -8.26 18.51 7.71
CA ASP A 108 -7.49 19.77 7.75
C ASP A 108 -6.70 19.97 9.05
N TYR A 109 -7.03 19.24 10.11
CA TYR A 109 -6.25 19.22 11.35
C TYR A 109 -4.82 18.67 11.18
N PHE A 110 -4.54 17.92 10.13
CA PHE A 110 -3.17 17.51 9.74
C PHE A 110 -2.47 18.53 8.82
N GLY A 111 -3.21 19.46 8.25
CA GLY A 111 -2.73 20.49 7.34
C GLY A 111 -3.68 20.74 6.17
N PRO A 112 -3.50 21.84 5.42
CA PRO A 112 -4.40 22.23 4.35
C PRO A 112 -4.56 21.15 3.28
N GLY A 113 -5.83 20.86 2.94
CA GLY A 113 -6.17 19.97 1.84
C GLY A 113 -5.79 18.51 2.06
N TYR A 114 -5.57 18.11 3.32
CA TYR A 114 -5.28 16.73 3.68
C TYR A 114 -6.55 15.89 3.55
N TYR A 115 -6.75 15.26 2.39
CA TYR A 115 -7.87 14.39 2.11
C TYR A 115 -7.41 12.93 2.18
N ALA A 116 -8.01 12.14 3.06
CA ALA A 116 -7.56 10.78 3.31
C ALA A 116 -8.65 9.82 3.75
N ALA A 117 -8.37 8.53 3.58
CA ALA A 117 -9.18 7.41 4.07
C ALA A 117 -8.27 6.33 4.67
N ASN A 118 -8.74 5.61 5.68
CA ASN A 118 -8.02 4.53 6.36
C ASN A 118 -8.78 3.22 6.24
N ILE A 119 -8.02 2.16 5.96
CA ILE A 119 -8.50 0.78 6.02
C ILE A 119 -7.58 -0.05 6.91
N ILE A 120 -8.11 -1.14 7.45
CA ILE A 120 -7.33 -2.17 8.13
C ILE A 120 -7.42 -3.45 7.31
N ASP A 121 -6.26 -4.01 6.98
CA ASP A 121 -6.17 -5.25 6.21
C ASP A 121 -6.59 -6.48 7.04
N PHE A 122 -6.40 -7.68 6.49
CA PHE A 122 -6.78 -8.93 7.16
C PHE A 122 -5.94 -9.27 8.38
N ASP A 123 -4.77 -8.64 8.52
CA ASP A 123 -3.72 -8.94 9.49
C ASP A 123 -3.53 -7.77 10.48
N GLY A 124 -4.37 -6.74 10.41
CA GLY A 124 -4.34 -5.61 11.34
C GLY A 124 -3.42 -4.47 10.90
N ASN A 125 -2.80 -4.53 9.72
CA ASN A 125 -2.05 -3.41 9.16
C ASN A 125 -3.00 -2.28 8.77
N GLU A 126 -2.73 -1.07 9.26
CA GLU A 126 -3.51 0.13 8.96
C GLU A 126 -2.90 0.85 7.76
N ILE A 127 -3.70 1.02 6.71
CA ILE A 127 -3.28 1.64 5.47
C ILE A 127 -4.08 2.92 5.28
N GLU A 128 -3.37 4.04 5.22
CA GLU A 128 -3.93 5.33 4.86
C GLU A 128 -3.72 5.59 3.37
N ILE A 129 -4.75 6.05 2.69
CA ILE A 129 -4.66 6.57 1.32
C ILE A 129 -4.85 8.07 1.42
N VAL A 130 -3.86 8.85 0.97
CA VAL A 130 -3.80 10.29 1.27
C VAL A 130 -3.41 11.14 0.06
N ASN A 131 -4.15 12.23 -0.13
CA ASN A 131 -3.78 13.35 -0.99
C ASN A 131 -3.69 14.62 -0.13
N LYS A 132 -2.65 15.44 -0.30
CA LYS A 132 -2.47 16.69 0.45
C LYS A 132 -1.94 17.79 -0.45
N SER A 133 -2.22 19.06 -0.13
CA SER A 133 -1.86 20.21 -0.98
C SER A 133 -0.35 20.39 -1.22
N GLY A 134 0.51 19.81 -0.38
CA GLY A 134 1.96 19.82 -0.56
C GLY A 134 2.49 18.73 -1.51
N ASN A 135 1.64 17.83 -2.00
CA ASN A 135 2.06 16.83 -2.98
C ASN A 135 2.26 17.50 -4.35
N PRO A 136 3.32 17.13 -5.09
CA PRO A 136 3.48 17.60 -6.46
C PRO A 136 2.27 17.15 -7.30
N SER A 137 1.77 18.05 -8.15
CA SER A 137 0.73 17.69 -9.12
C SER A 137 1.21 16.55 -10.03
N PRO A 138 0.33 15.60 -10.39
CA PRO A 138 0.67 14.42 -11.18
C PRO A 138 1.23 14.74 -12.58
#